data_AF-A0A933T0D1-F1
#
_entry.id   AF-A0A933T0D1-F1
#
_cell.length_a   1.000
_cell.length_b   1.000
_cell.length_c   1.000
_cell.angle_alpha   90.00
_cell.angle_beta   90.00
_cell.angle_gamma   90.00
#
_symmetry.space_group_name_H-M   'P 1'
#
loop_
_entity.id
_entity.type
_entity.pdbx_description
1 polymer ?
#
loop_
_entity_poly.entity_id
_entity_poly.type
_entity_poly.pdbx_seq_one_letter_code
_entity_poly.pdbx_strand_id
1 'polypeptide(L)' 'MGPTLINVGFGNVVSASRVIAIVSPGSSPIKRMREEARDRGKLIDAT' A
#
# COMPACT_ATOMS: atom_id res chain seq x y z
N MET A 1 19.99 14.88 -3.30
CA MET A 1 18.68 14.96 -2.62
C MET A 1 18.40 13.60 -2.00
N GLY A 2 18.01 13.56 -0.72
CA GLY A 2 17.65 12.31 -0.05
C GLY A 2 16.35 11.71 -0.59
N PRO A 3 16.05 10.43 -0.30
CA PRO A 3 14.81 9.81 -0.72
C PRO A 3 13.61 10.52 -0.09
N THR A 4 12.60 10.87 -0.89
CA THR A 4 11.32 11.39 -0.40
C THR A 4 10.53 10.25 0.22
N LEU A 5 10.09 10.44 1.47
CA LEU A 5 9.29 9.47 2.23
C LEU A 5 7.87 9.98 2.42
N ILE A 6 6.90 9.05 2.41
CA ILE A 6 5.48 9.33 2.66
C ILE A 6 5.09 8.61 3.94
N ASN A 7 4.51 9.34 4.89
CA ASN A 7 3.94 8.77 6.11
C ASN A 7 2.60 8.09 5.77
N VAL A 8 2.43 6.84 6.20
CA VAL A 8 1.21 6.04 5.97
C VAL A 8 0.49 5.65 7.26
N GLY A 9 0.84 6.26 8.40
CA GLY A 9 0.26 6.03 9.72
C GLY A 9 1.19 5.28 10.68
N PHE A 10 0.96 5.39 12.00
CA PHE A 10 1.66 4.61 13.05
C PHE A 10 3.21 4.62 13.00
N GLY A 11 3.81 5.70 12.51
CA GLY A 11 5.27 5.80 12.34
C GLY A 11 5.82 5.04 11.12
N ASN A 12 4.95 4.41 10.32
CA ASN A 12 5.30 3.74 9.08
C ASN A 12 5.53 4.74 7.95
N VAL A 13 6.53 4.47 7.12
CA VAL A 13 6.90 5.30 5.97
C VAL A 13 7.19 4.44 4.74
N VAL A 14 6.88 4.97 3.56
CA VAL A 14 7.20 4.35 2.26
C VAL A 14 7.99 5.31 1.38
N SER A 15 8.86 4.77 0.52
CA SER A 15 9.60 5.56 -0.46
C SER A 15 8.65 6.05 -1.56
N ALA A 16 8.52 7.37 -1.72
CA ALA A 16 7.61 7.99 -2.69
C ALA A 16 7.89 7.50 -4.12
N SER A 17 9.17 7.33 -4.48
CA SER A 17 9.60 6.87 -5.81
C SER A 17 9.24 5.41 -6.11
N ARG A 18 8.75 4.64 -5.12
CA ARG A 18 8.30 3.25 -5.29
C ARG A 18 6.78 3.10 -5.32
N VAL A 19 6.02 4.19 -5.15
CA VAL A 19 4.55 4.14 -5.21
C VAL A 19 4.10 4.17 -6.67
N ILE A 20 3.37 3.14 -7.10
CA ILE A 20 2.87 3.02 -8.48
C ILE A 20 1.43 3.51 -8.61
N ALA A 21 0.59 3.27 -7.59
CA ALA A 21 -0.80 3.67 -7.58
C ALA A 21 -1.30 3.93 -6.15
N ILE A 22 -2.26 4.85 -6.02
CA ILE A 22 -3.07 5.05 -4.81
C ILE A 22 -4.52 4.78 -5.22
N VAL A 23 -5.20 3.93 -4.48
CA VAL A 23 -6.55 3.44 -4.82
C VAL A 23 -7.52 3.70 -3.69
N SER A 24 -8.79 3.95 -4.04
CA SER A 24 -9.86 4.04 -3.05
C SER A 24 -10.32 2.63 -2.64
N PRO A 25 -10.35 2.30 -1.33
CA PRO A 25 -10.63 0.93 -0.86
C PRO A 25 -12.11 0.50 -1.01
N GLY A 26 -13.00 1.41 -1.42
CA GLY A 26 -14.44 1.19 -1.37
C GLY A 26 -15.00 0.25 -2.45
N SER A 27 -14.27 0.01 -3.54
CA SER A 27 -14.79 -0.76 -4.68
C SER A 27 -14.53 -2.27 -4.57
N SER A 28 -15.43 -3.08 -5.11
CA SER A 28 -15.28 -4.55 -5.12
C SER A 28 -13.98 -5.04 -5.78
N PRO A 29 -13.49 -4.45 -6.89
CA PRO A 29 -12.20 -4.83 -7.45
C PRO A 29 -11.01 -4.63 -6.51
N ILE A 30 -10.99 -3.54 -5.72
CA ILE A 30 -9.89 -3.26 -4.78
C ILE A 30 -9.93 -4.23 -3.60
N LYS A 31 -11.12 -4.57 -3.11
CA LYS A 31 -11.26 -5.61 -2.07
C LYS A 31 -10.73 -6.96 -2.55
N ARG A 32 -11.10 -7.39 -3.76
CA ARG A 32 -10.58 -8.63 -4.37
C ARG A 32 -9.07 -8.58 -4.56
N MET A 33 -8.53 -7.48 -5.09
CA MET A 33 -7.07 -7.31 -5.24
C MET A 33 -6.34 -7.46 -3.89
N ARG A 34 -6.90 -6.92 -2.81
CA ARG A 34 -6.32 -7.05 -1.46
C ARG A 34 -6.35 -8.50 -0.96
N GLU A 35 -7.46 -9.20 -1.19
CA GLU A 35 -7.61 -10.62 -0.84
C GLU A 35 -6.62 -11.50 -1.63
N GLU A 36 -6.55 -11.34 -2.94
CA GLU A 36 -5.58 -12.04 -3.79
C GLU A 36 -4.12 -11.75 -3.37
N ALA A 37 -3.80 -10.51 -3.01
CA ALA A 37 -2.48 -10.17 -2.51
C ALA A 37 -2.17 -10.86 -1.18
N ARG A 38 -3.17 -11.02 -0.29
CA ARG A 38 -3.03 -11.76 0.97
C ARG A 38 -2.76 -13.24 0.71
N ASP A 39 -3.56 -13.86 -0.15
CA ASP A 39 -3.44 -15.29 -0.48
C ASP A 39 -2.10 -15.62 -1.13
N ARG A 40 -1.55 -14.67 -1.91
CA ARG A 40 -0.23 -14.79 -2.54
C ARG A 40 0.94 -14.42 -1.61
N GLY A 41 0.69 -14.05 -0.35
CA GLY A 41 1.71 -13.60 0.59
C GLY A 41 2.40 -12.29 0.17
N LYS A 42 1.71 -11.43 -0.58
CA LYS A 42 2.19 -10.14 -1.09
C LYS A 42 1.59 -8.92 -0.38
N LEU A 43 0.58 -9.11 0.46
CA LEU A 43 -0.01 -8.05 1.27
C LEU A 43 0.87 -7.76 2.49
N ILE A 44 1.27 -6.51 2.65
CA ILE A 44 1.82 -5.98 3.91
C ILE A 44 0.71 -5.14 4.54
N ASP A 45 0.28 -5.51 5.74
CA ASP A 45 -0.64 -4.70 6.53
C ASP A 45 0.19 -3.72 7.38
N ALA A 46 -0.01 -2.43 7.15
CA ALA A 46 0.73 -1.34 7.79
C ALA A 46 -0.13 -0.54 8.78
N THR A 47 -1.27 -1.11 9.17
CA THR A 47 -2.18 -0.58 10.20
C THR A 47 -1.65 -0.88 11.60
#